data_AF-A0A7C1HI16-F1
#
_entry.id   AF-A0A7C1HI16-F1
#
_cell.length_a   1.000
_cell.length_b   1.000
_cell.length_c   1.000
_cell.angle_alpha   90.00
_cell.angle_beta   90.00
_cell.angle_gamma   90.00
#
_symmetry.space_group_name_H-M   'P 1'
#
loop_
_entity.id
_entity.type
_entity.pdbx_description
1 polymer ?
#
loop_
_entity_poly.entity_id
_entity_poly.type
_entity_poly.pdbx_seq_one_letter_code
_entity_poly.pdbx_strand_id
1 'polypeptide(L)' 'MRDGGASPATVNRDVAYLRNMMNIAVDWGYLRVNPLSRIKMIREDNEKMWCLSYEEEVRLQEIN' A
#
# COMPACT_ATOMS: atom_id res chain seq x y z
N MET A 1 12.85 -17.59 -10.74
CA MET A 1 11.60 -17.34 -11.49
C MET A 1 10.84 -16.25 -10.75
N ARG A 2 10.44 -15.15 -11.39
CA ARG A 2 9.46 -14.21 -10.81
C ARG A 2 8.11 -14.84 -11.06
N ASP A 3 7.59 -15.57 -10.08
CA ASP A 3 6.24 -16.13 -10.14
C ASP A 3 5.26 -14.98 -10.39
N GLY A 4 4.46 -15.07 -11.46
CA GLY A 4 3.72 -13.95 -12.07
C GLY A 4 2.55 -13.36 -11.26
N GLY A 5 2.66 -13.33 -9.93
CA GLY A 5 1.68 -12.73 -9.03
C GLY A 5 1.95 -11.24 -8.76
N ALA A 6 0.89 -10.51 -8.40
CA ALA A 6 1.02 -9.15 -7.90
C ALA A 6 1.81 -9.12 -6.57
N SER A 7 2.56 -8.04 -6.33
CA SER A 7 3.28 -7.87 -5.04
C SER A 7 2.28 -7.72 -3.88
N PRO A 8 2.67 -8.07 -2.63
CA PRO A 8 1.82 -7.86 -1.46
C PRO A 8 1.29 -6.43 -1.35
N ALA A 9 2.14 -5.43 -1.65
CA ALA A 9 1.74 -4.03 -1.66
C ALA A 9 0.67 -3.71 -2.72
N THR A 10 0.76 -4.32 -3.90
CA THR A 10 -0.27 -4.16 -4.94
C THR A 10 -1.60 -4.78 -4.51
N VAL A 11 -1.59 -6.02 -4.01
CA VAL A 11 -2.81 -6.69 -3.51
C VAL A 11 -3.43 -5.89 -2.37
N ASN A 12 -2.62 -5.36 -1.47
CA ASN A 12 -3.07 -4.52 -0.37
C ASN A 12 -3.74 -3.24 -0.86
N ARG A 13 -3.17 -2.53 -1.84
CA ARG A 13 -3.81 -1.34 -2.43
C ARG A 13 -5.17 -1.69 -3.04
N ASP A 14 -5.27 -2.79 -3.77
CA ASP A 14 -6.54 -3.23 -4.36
C ASP A 14 -7.59 -3.55 -3.29
N VAL A 15 -7.21 -4.27 -2.23
CA VAL A 15 -8.09 -4.54 -1.08
C VAL A 15 -8.54 -3.25 -0.39
N ALA A 16 -7.64 -2.27 -0.25
CA ALA A 16 -7.97 -0.98 0.34
C ALA A 16 -8.97 -0.19 -0.53
N TYR A 17 -8.77 -0.16 -1.85
CA TYR A 17 -9.71 0.46 -2.78
C TYR A 17 -11.08 -0.18 -2.73
N LEU A 18 -11.15 -1.51 -2.80
CA LEU A 18 -12.42 -2.24 -2.74
C LEU A 18 -13.13 -2.00 -1.40
N ARG A 19 -12.39 -2.03 -0.29
CA ARG A 19 -12.95 -1.73 1.04
C ARG A 19 -13.55 -0.33 1.06
N ASN A 20 -12.87 0.65 0.48
CA ASN A 20 -13.37 2.03 0.40
C ASN A 20 -14.67 2.11 -0.42
N MET A 21 -14.70 1.49 -1.60
CA MET A 21 -15.92 1.44 -2.43
C MET A 21 -17.09 0.81 -1.68
N MET A 22 -16.85 -0.26 -0.92
CA MET A 22 -17.88 -0.92 -0.13
C MET A 22 -18.33 -0.09 1.08
N ASN A 23 -17.46 0.74 1.68
CA ASN A 23 -17.88 1.71 2.70
C ASN A 23 -18.81 2.75 2.09
N ILE A 24 -18.46 3.32 0.93
CA ILE A 24 -19.31 4.28 0.22
C ILE A 24 -20.68 3.67 -0.10
N ALA A 25 -20.72 2.40 -0.54
CA ALA A 25 -21.97 1.70 -0.77
C ALA A 25 -22.82 1.52 0.51
N VAL A 26 -22.19 1.37 1.68
CA VAL A 26 -22.90 1.38 2.96
C VAL A 26 -23.44 2.77 3.29
N ASP A 27 -22.62 3.82 3.12
CA ASP A 27 -23.00 5.21 3.41
C ASP A 27 -24.18 5.66 2.53
N TRP A 28 -24.24 5.19 1.29
CA TRP A 28 -25.35 5.45 0.37
C TRP A 28 -26.56 4.52 0.57
N GLY A 29 -26.49 3.58 1.51
CA GLY A 29 -27.59 2.67 1.83
C GLY A 29 -27.78 1.52 0.84
N TYR A 30 -26.88 1.32 -0.13
CA TYR A 30 -26.90 0.16 -1.03
C TYR A 30 -26.53 -1.14 -0.29
N LEU A 31 -25.69 -1.05 0.75
CA LEU A 31 -25.32 -2.16 1.61
C LEU A 31 -25.64 -1.84 3.07
N ARG A 32 -26.00 -2.87 3.84
CA ARG A 32 -26.17 -2.73 5.30
C ARG A 32 -24.84 -2.71 6.04
N VAL A 33 -23.86 -3.45 5.56
CA VAL A 33 -22.53 -3.61 6.15
C VAL A 33 -21.49 -3.83 5.06
N ASN A 34 -20.24 -3.41 5.31
CA ASN A 34 -19.14 -3.63 4.38
C ASN A 34 -18.64 -5.10 4.49
N PRO A 35 -18.76 -5.92 3.43
CA PRO A 35 -18.36 -7.33 3.45
C PRO A 35 -16.84 -7.52 3.59
N LEU A 36 -16.04 -6.50 3.29
CA LEU A 36 -14.57 -6.55 3.29
C LEU A 36 -13.96 -6.04 4.61
N SER A 37 -14.78 -5.65 5.59
CA SER A 37 -14.34 -5.06 6.87
C SER A 37 -13.35 -5.93 7.65
N ARG A 38 -13.46 -7.26 7.53
CA ARG A 38 -12.63 -8.23 8.29
C ARG A 38 -11.43 -8.78 7.53
N ILE A 39 -11.25 -8.40 6.26
CA ILE A 39 -10.10 -8.85 5.47
C ILE A 39 -8.83 -8.23 6.05
N LYS A 40 -7.80 -9.05 6.31
CA LYS A 40 -6.51 -8.55 6.78
C LYS A 40 -5.61 -8.22 5.61
N MET A 41 -4.82 -7.17 5.77
CA MET A 41 -3.76 -6.83 4.81
C MET A 41 -2.66 -7.88 4.88
N ILE A 42 -2.08 -8.20 3.73
CA ILE A 42 -0.95 -9.10 3.63
C ILE A 42 0.27 -8.37 4.19
N ARG A 43 1.16 -9.10 4.86
CA ARG A 43 2.43 -8.52 5.32
C ARG A 43 3.23 -8.05 4.10
N GLU A 44 3.56 -6.77 4.09
CA GLU A 44 4.50 -6.20 3.13
C GLU A 44 5.91 -6.37 3.69
N ASP A 45 6.82 -6.92 2.88
CA ASP A 45 8.24 -6.87 3.16
C ASP A 45 8.84 -5.67 2.41
N ASN A 46 8.53 -4.47 2.91
CA ASN A 46 9.14 -3.26 2.42
C ASN A 46 10.54 -3.20 3.03
N GLU A 47 11.50 -3.88 2.40
CA GLU A 47 12.91 -3.79 2.77
C GLU A 47 13.26 -2.31 2.95
N LYS A 48 13.87 -1.97 4.09
CA LYS A 48 14.35 -0.61 4.35
C LYS A 48 15.25 -0.20 3.20
N MET A 49 14.78 0.73 2.37
CA MET A 49 15.63 1.38 1.40
C MET A 49 16.69 2.15 2.19
N TRP A 50 17.95 2.00 1.81
CA TRP A 50 19.01 2.84 2.37
C TRP A 50 18.66 4.31 2.08
N CYS A 51 18.56 5.09 3.15
CA CYS A 51 18.40 6.53 3.07
C CYS A 51 19.76 7.19 3.23
N LEU A 52 20.01 8.24 2.45
CA LEU A 52 21.22 9.05 2.58
C LEU A 52 21.34 9.60 4.00
N SER A 53 22.54 9.60 4.54
CA SER A 53 22.87 10.44 5.68
C SER A 53 22.86 11.91 5.25
N TYR A 54 22.77 12.80 6.23
CA TYR A 54 22.84 14.25 5.97
C TYR A 54 24.14 14.62 5.24
N GLU A 55 25.26 14.00 5.61
CA GLU A 55 26.56 14.22 4.98
C GLU A 55 26.61 13.70 3.54
N GLU A 56 25.94 12.58 3.26
CA GLU A 56 25.84 12.03 1.91
C GLU A 56 24.95 12.91 1.02
N GLU A 57 23.86 13.44 1.57
CA GLU A 57 22.99 14.40 0.88
C GLU A 57 23.75 15.70 0.53
N VAL A 58 24.46 16.30 1.49
CA VAL A 58 25.25 17.53 1.27
C VAL A 58 26.32 17.28 0.19
N ARG A 59 27.05 16.17 0.27
CA ARG A 59 28.06 15.81 -0.72
C ARG A 59 27.46 15.63 -2.13
N LEU A 60 26.28 15.04 -2.24
CA LEU A 60 25.60 14.89 -3.53
C LEU A 60 25.16 16.24 -4.12
N GLN A 61 24.80 17.21 -3.30
CA GLN A 61 24.42 18.56 -3.75
C GLN A 61 25.62 19.37 -4.23
N GLU A 62 26.80 19.20 -3.62
CA GLU A 62 28.04 19.92 -3.97
C GLU A 62 28.69 19.44 -5.29
N ILE A 63 28.31 18.26 -5.80
CA ILE A 63 28.87 17.65 -7.02
C ILE A 63 28.14 18.10 -8.31
N ASN A 64 27.05 18.88 -8.21
CA ASN A 64 26.37 19.53 -9.36
C ASN A 64 26.91 20.94 -9.61
#